data_AF-A0A6I1TYL0-F1
#
_entry.id   AF-A0A6I1TYL0-F1
#
_cell.length_a   1.000
_cell.length_b   1.000
_cell.length_c   1.000
_cell.angle_alpha   90.00
_cell.angle_beta   90.00
_cell.angle_gamma   90.00
#
_symmetry.space_group_name_H-M   'P 1'
#
loop_
_entity.id
_entity.type
_entity.pdbx_description
1 polymer ?
#
loop_
_entity_poly.entity_id
_entity_poly.type
_entity_poly.pdbx_seq_one_letter_code
_entity_poly.pdbx_strand_id
1 'polypeptide(L)'
;MIIPNNNIPLMSFWPQVFERILSGEKLLEYRRVFPKNCKCAFIYVSSPVKAICGIIYFDDVYHLDDLIGKFDKKTDKRINNYIDKYHYAGTIKAIQKIQPITLNELRNGVTNFTAPQSYLYLDNYSELKKFIYNNIVLDGDIIINNLEKLFPDKLCR
;
A
#
# COMPACT_ATOMS: atom_id res chain seq x y z
N MET A 1 -15.11 -3.18 -5.98
CA MET A 1 -13.98 -4.14 -5.84
C MET A 1 -14.28 -5.01 -4.63
N ILE A 2 -13.94 -6.30 -4.67
CA ILE A 2 -14.12 -7.24 -3.54
C ILE A 2 -12.80 -7.34 -2.81
N ILE A 3 -12.81 -7.29 -1.47
CA ILE A 3 -11.62 -7.58 -0.65
C ILE A 3 -11.41 -9.10 -0.66
N PRO A 4 -10.30 -9.62 -1.22
CA PRO A 4 -9.95 -11.04 -1.12
C PRO A 4 -9.95 -11.54 0.32
N ASN A 5 -10.34 -12.79 0.56
CA ASN A 5 -10.34 -13.30 1.94
C ASN A 5 -8.98 -13.84 2.39
N ASN A 6 -7.99 -13.97 1.52
CA ASN A 6 -6.72 -14.64 1.83
C ASN A 6 -5.51 -13.80 1.38
N ASN A 7 -4.39 -13.97 2.08
CA ASN A 7 -3.09 -13.34 1.82
C ASN A 7 -3.12 -11.80 1.76
N ILE A 8 -4.05 -11.16 2.47
CA ILE A 8 -4.09 -9.69 2.52
C ILE A 8 -3.08 -9.17 3.55
N PRO A 9 -2.14 -8.31 3.12
CA PRO A 9 -1.26 -7.63 4.03
C PRO A 9 -1.92 -6.41 4.69
N LEU A 10 -1.52 -6.13 5.92
CA LEU A 10 -1.63 -4.81 6.54
C LEU A 10 -0.29 -4.10 6.35
N MET A 11 -0.27 -3.04 5.56
CA MET A 11 0.93 -2.29 5.20
C MET A 11 0.97 -0.95 5.95
N SER A 12 2.14 -0.60 6.48
CA SER A 12 2.35 0.69 7.16
C SER A 12 2.81 1.77 6.20
N PHE A 13 2.21 2.95 6.31
CA PHE A 13 2.50 4.14 5.51
C PHE A 13 2.68 5.36 6.40
N TRP A 14 3.52 6.31 5.95
CA TRP A 14 3.60 7.63 6.57
C TRP A 14 2.37 8.47 6.19
N PRO A 15 1.92 9.39 7.06
CA PRO A 15 0.78 10.26 6.79
C PRO A 15 0.90 11.00 5.45
N GLN A 16 2.04 11.63 5.17
CA GLN A 16 2.22 12.37 3.91
C GLN A 16 2.15 11.47 2.68
N VAL A 17 2.55 10.19 2.82
CA VAL A 17 2.44 9.22 1.73
C VAL A 17 0.99 8.86 1.49
N PHE A 18 0.20 8.66 2.55
CA PHE A 18 -1.23 8.39 2.44
C PHE A 18 -1.97 9.54 1.75
N GLU A 19 -1.72 10.79 2.15
CA GLU A 19 -2.32 11.97 1.51
C GLU A 19 -2.00 12.05 0.01
N ARG A 20 -0.76 11.77 -0.38
CA ARG A 20 -0.35 11.76 -1.80
C ARG A 20 -1.02 10.64 -2.60
N ILE A 21 -1.38 9.53 -1.94
CA ILE A 21 -2.15 8.46 -2.59
C ILE A 21 -3.60 8.92 -2.79
N LEU A 22 -4.21 9.53 -1.77
CA LEU A 22 -5.57 10.06 -1.84
C LEU A 22 -5.73 11.15 -2.90
N SER A 23 -4.73 12.02 -3.06
CA SER A 23 -4.74 13.08 -4.07
C SER A 23 -4.47 12.60 -5.50
N GLY A 24 -4.10 11.32 -5.69
CA GLY A 24 -3.66 10.78 -6.97
C GLY A 24 -2.27 11.24 -7.41
N GLU A 25 -1.54 11.98 -6.58
CA GLU A 25 -0.16 12.40 -6.87
C GLU A 25 0.80 11.20 -6.91
N LYS A 26 0.62 10.27 -5.97
CA LYS A 26 1.41 9.05 -5.84
C LYS A 26 0.66 7.87 -6.46
N LEU A 27 1.17 7.45 -7.62
CA LEU A 27 0.62 6.33 -8.40
C LEU A 27 1.46 5.04 -8.32
N LEU A 28 2.63 5.11 -7.69
CA LEU A 28 3.55 3.98 -7.50
C LEU A 28 3.95 3.85 -6.04
N GLU A 29 3.79 2.66 -5.48
CA GLU A 29 4.29 2.30 -4.17
C GLU A 29 5.61 1.53 -4.27
N TYR A 30 6.68 2.09 -3.69
CA TYR A 30 8.01 1.49 -3.73
C TYR A 30 8.30 0.77 -2.42
N ARG A 31 8.79 -0.47 -2.50
CA ARG A 31 9.21 -1.26 -1.34
C ARG A 31 10.48 -2.02 -1.65
N ARG A 32 11.29 -2.26 -0.63
CA ARG A 32 12.43 -3.19 -0.72
C ARG A 32 11.97 -4.63 -0.87
N VAL A 33 10.92 -5.01 -0.14
CA VAL A 33 10.21 -6.29 -0.27
C VAL A 33 8.73 -5.99 -0.40
N PHE A 34 8.10 -6.50 -1.46
CA PHE A 34 6.67 -6.36 -1.70
C PHE A 34 5.93 -7.65 -1.33
N PRO A 35 4.72 -7.58 -0.75
CA PRO A 35 3.93 -8.79 -0.50
C PRO A 35 3.68 -9.57 -1.80
N LYS A 36 3.80 -10.90 -1.75
CA LYS A 36 3.67 -11.75 -2.95
C LYS A 36 2.25 -11.74 -3.47
N ASN A 37 2.09 -11.63 -4.80
CA ASN A 37 0.78 -11.61 -5.47
C ASN A 37 -0.21 -10.58 -4.86
N CYS A 38 0.31 -9.46 -4.37
CA CYS A 38 -0.47 -8.44 -3.68
C CYS A 38 -1.37 -7.68 -4.65
N LYS A 39 -2.67 -7.95 -4.63
CA LYS A 39 -3.69 -7.19 -5.37
C LYS A 39 -4.38 -6.12 -4.53
N CYS A 40 -4.31 -6.23 -3.20
CA CYS A 40 -4.75 -5.20 -2.29
C CYS A 40 -4.07 -5.31 -0.93
N ALA A 41 -4.13 -4.25 -0.15
CA ALA A 41 -3.66 -4.22 1.24
C ALA A 41 -4.53 -3.29 2.09
N PHE A 42 -4.60 -3.55 3.40
CA PHE A 42 -5.04 -2.52 4.35
C PHE A 42 -3.90 -1.53 4.61
N ILE A 43 -4.24 -0.26 4.80
CA ILE A 43 -3.29 0.82 5.06
C ILE A 43 -3.36 1.19 6.53
N TYR A 44 -2.31 0.87 7.29
CA TYR A 44 -2.05 1.48 8.58
C TYR A 44 -1.25 2.78 8.39
N VAL A 45 -1.82 3.92 8.77
CA VAL A 45 -1.12 5.20 8.74
C VAL A 45 -0.41 5.40 10.08
N SER A 46 0.90 5.64 10.03
CA SER A 46 1.76 5.79 11.20
C SER A 46 1.53 7.12 11.93
N SER A 47 2.40 7.45 12.89
CA SER A 47 2.28 8.67 13.70
C SER A 47 2.25 9.94 12.83
N PRO A 48 1.38 10.93 13.15
CA PRO A 48 0.52 11.02 14.33
C PRO A 48 -0.87 10.35 14.20
N VAL A 49 -1.23 9.84 13.01
CA VAL A 49 -2.57 9.28 12.74
C VAL A 49 -2.82 8.00 13.53
N LYS A 50 -1.88 7.03 13.46
CA LYS A 50 -1.93 5.75 14.19
C LYS A 50 -3.28 5.02 14.04
N ALA A 51 -3.69 4.75 12.81
CA ALA A 51 -4.96 4.08 12.52
C ALA A 51 -4.91 3.31 11.19
N ILE A 52 -5.81 2.34 11.00
CA ILE A 52 -6.09 1.77 9.68
C ILE A 52 -7.08 2.68 8.97
N CYS A 53 -6.69 3.27 7.85
CA CYS A 53 -7.45 4.36 7.21
C CYS A 53 -7.97 4.03 5.80
N GLY A 54 -7.59 2.88 5.24
CA GLY A 54 -8.09 2.53 3.92
C GLY A 54 -7.64 1.17 3.42
N ILE A 55 -8.10 0.88 2.21
CA ILE A 55 -7.76 -0.29 1.43
C ILE A 55 -7.16 0.21 0.12
N ILE A 56 -5.94 -0.20 -0.17
CA ILE A 56 -5.25 0.10 -1.42
C ILE A 56 -5.31 -1.09 -2.35
N TYR A 57 -5.51 -0.84 -3.64
CA TYR A 57 -5.57 -1.85 -4.68
C TYR A 57 -4.42 -1.64 -5.65
N PHE A 58 -3.74 -2.73 -5.99
CA PHE A 58 -2.63 -2.75 -6.93
C PHE A 58 -3.01 -3.47 -8.21
N ASP A 59 -2.49 -3.02 -9.35
CA ASP A 59 -2.62 -3.74 -10.62
C ASP A 59 -1.42 -4.67 -10.82
N ASP A 60 -0.31 -4.11 -11.28
CA ASP A 60 0.97 -4.79 -11.46
C ASP A 60 1.99 -4.37 -10.41
N VAL A 61 2.85 -5.31 -10.03
CA VAL A 61 4.04 -5.09 -9.20
C VAL A 61 5.26 -5.49 -10.02
N TYR A 62 6.17 -4.55 -10.21
CA TYR A 62 7.37 -4.71 -11.03
C TYR A 62 8.60 -4.85 -10.14
N HIS A 63 9.51 -5.77 -10.46
CA HIS A 63 10.88 -5.70 -9.98
C HIS A 63 11.62 -4.61 -10.77
N LEU A 64 12.35 -3.72 -10.08
CA LEU A 64 12.98 -2.57 -10.73
C LEU A 64 14.10 -2.98 -11.69
N ASP A 65 14.88 -4.01 -11.38
CA ASP A 65 15.90 -4.53 -12.30
C ASP A 65 15.29 -4.94 -13.65
N ASP A 66 14.09 -5.52 -13.63
CA ASP A 66 13.41 -5.98 -14.84
C ASP A 66 12.98 -4.82 -15.75
N LEU A 67 13.06 -3.57 -15.28
CA LEU A 67 12.71 -2.37 -16.03
C LEU A 67 13.91 -1.67 -16.67
N ILE A 68 15.14 -2.04 -16.30
CA ILE A 68 16.37 -1.47 -16.86
C ILE A 68 16.46 -1.82 -18.35
N GLY A 69 16.72 -0.81 -19.19
CA GLY A 69 16.83 -0.96 -20.65
C GLY A 69 15.49 -1.05 -21.38
N LYS A 70 14.34 -1.00 -20.69
CA LYS A 70 13.00 -1.02 -21.32
C LYS A 70 12.53 0.34 -21.85
N PHE A 71 13.20 1.43 -21.47
CA PHE A 71 12.79 2.79 -21.81
C PHE A 71 13.96 3.59 -22.41
N ASP A 72 14.53 4.53 -21.63
CA ASP A 72 15.61 5.41 -22.05
C ASP A 72 16.70 5.50 -20.96
N LYS A 73 17.90 5.98 -21.33
CA LYS A 73 19.05 6.07 -20.41
C LYS A 73 18.80 6.94 -19.17
N LYS A 74 17.96 7.98 -19.27
CA LYS A 74 17.62 8.84 -18.13
C LYS A 74 16.71 8.09 -17.16
N THR A 75 15.79 7.29 -17.67
CA THR A 75 14.95 6.38 -16.88
C THR A 75 15.80 5.30 -16.21
N ASP A 76 16.75 4.68 -16.91
CA ASP A 76 17.67 3.70 -16.30
C ASP A 76 18.48 4.30 -15.16
N LYS A 77 18.99 5.53 -15.32
CA LYS A 77 19.70 6.25 -14.25
C LYS A 77 18.81 6.49 -13.03
N ARG A 78 17.53 6.81 -13.22
CA ARG A 78 16.55 6.97 -12.13
C ARG A 78 16.31 5.65 -11.41
N ILE A 79 16.15 4.56 -12.15
CA ILE A 79 15.98 3.21 -11.59
C ILE A 79 17.20 2.82 -10.75
N ASN A 80 18.41 2.96 -11.31
CA ASN A 80 19.67 2.64 -10.61
C ASN A 80 19.84 3.44 -9.31
N ASN A 81 19.43 4.72 -9.28
CA ASN A 81 19.48 5.53 -8.05
C ASN A 81 18.49 5.07 -6.97
N TYR A 82 17.43 4.35 -7.35
CA TYR A 82 16.41 3.85 -6.44
C TYR A 82 16.71 2.45 -5.91
N ILE A 83 17.46 1.65 -6.67
CA ILE A 83 17.53 0.21 -6.45
C ILE A 83 18.22 -0.18 -5.13
N ASP A 84 19.14 0.66 -4.64
CA ASP A 84 19.76 0.46 -3.33
C ASP A 84 18.75 0.54 -2.16
N LYS A 85 17.64 1.26 -2.37
CA LYS A 85 16.61 1.52 -1.34
C LYS A 85 15.34 0.70 -1.55
N TYR A 86 14.95 0.48 -2.81
CA TYR A 86 13.69 -0.14 -3.20
C TYR A 86 13.92 -1.11 -4.35
N HIS A 87 13.32 -2.29 -4.31
CA HIS A 87 13.48 -3.28 -5.38
C HIS A 87 12.18 -3.46 -6.20
N TYR A 88 11.04 -3.01 -5.65
CA TYR A 88 9.74 -3.22 -6.25
C TYR A 88 8.97 -1.91 -6.41
N ALA A 89 8.15 -1.83 -7.44
CA ALA A 89 7.18 -0.76 -7.67
C ALA A 89 5.79 -1.36 -7.95
N GLY A 90 4.84 -1.15 -7.03
CA GLY A 90 3.45 -1.52 -7.18
C GLY A 90 2.61 -0.37 -7.73
N THR A 91 1.88 -0.61 -8.81
CA THR A 91 0.98 0.38 -9.43
C THR A 91 -0.30 0.52 -8.62
N ILE A 92 -0.62 1.73 -8.19
CA ILE A 92 -1.77 1.99 -7.33
C ILE A 92 -2.99 2.20 -8.22
N LYS A 93 -3.77 1.15 -8.39
CA LYS A 93 -4.99 1.14 -9.22
C LYS A 93 -6.10 1.96 -8.59
N ALA A 94 -6.33 1.78 -7.30
CA ALA A 94 -7.40 2.45 -6.59
C ALA A 94 -7.13 2.51 -5.09
N ILE A 95 -7.85 3.40 -4.41
CA ILE A 95 -7.89 3.46 -2.95
C ILE A 95 -9.32 3.68 -2.48
N GLN A 96 -9.74 2.89 -1.48
CA GLN A 96 -10.99 3.06 -0.76
C GLN A 96 -10.67 3.52 0.66
N LYS A 97 -11.11 4.72 1.03
CA LYS A 97 -11.03 5.17 2.42
C LYS A 97 -12.02 4.40 3.29
N ILE A 98 -11.66 4.24 4.55
CA ILE A 98 -12.55 3.74 5.59
C ILE A 98 -12.56 4.73 6.75
N GLN A 99 -13.60 4.68 7.59
CA GLN A 99 -13.55 5.32 8.89
C GLN A 99 -12.34 4.77 9.67
N PRO A 100 -11.46 5.63 10.22
CA PRO A 100 -10.22 5.17 10.82
C PRO A 100 -10.45 4.18 11.98
N ILE A 101 -9.82 3.01 11.91
CA ILE A 101 -9.73 2.08 13.04
C ILE A 101 -8.47 2.44 13.82
N THR A 102 -8.62 3.16 14.92
CA THR A 102 -7.51 3.75 15.68
C THR A 102 -6.66 2.69 16.39
N LEU A 103 -5.42 3.05 16.73
CA LEU A 103 -4.54 2.21 17.54
C LEU A 103 -5.16 1.84 18.89
N ASN A 104 -5.98 2.73 19.48
CA ASN A 104 -6.67 2.45 20.73
C ASN A 104 -7.72 1.35 20.55
N GLU A 105 -8.54 1.44 19.51
CA GLU A 105 -9.53 0.40 19.18
C GLU A 105 -8.85 -0.93 18.86
N LEU A 106 -7.76 -0.91 18.08
CA LEU A 106 -6.97 -2.10 17.76
C LEU A 106 -6.40 -2.77 19.02
N ARG A 107 -5.89 -1.99 19.98
CA ARG A 107 -5.34 -2.54 21.23
C ARG A 107 -6.41 -3.05 22.19
N ASN A 108 -7.59 -2.44 22.18
CA ASN A 108 -8.73 -2.88 22.99
C ASN A 108 -9.37 -4.14 22.40
N GLY A 109 -9.41 -4.26 21.07
CA GLY A 109 -10.03 -5.39 20.37
C GLY A 109 -9.10 -6.55 20.04
N VAL A 110 -7.78 -6.34 20.06
CA VAL A 110 -6.77 -7.34 19.70
C VAL A 110 -5.62 -7.26 20.71
N THR A 111 -5.47 -8.31 21.51
CA THR A 111 -4.45 -8.37 22.56
C THR A 111 -3.06 -8.22 21.96
N ASN A 112 -2.22 -7.37 22.57
CA ASN A 112 -0.83 -7.11 22.17
C ASN A 112 -0.64 -6.61 20.72
N PHE A 113 -1.66 -5.97 20.13
CA PHE A 113 -1.51 -5.40 18.79
C PHE A 113 -0.34 -4.41 18.72
N THR A 114 0.54 -4.64 17.75
CA THR A 114 1.65 -3.76 17.39
C THR A 114 1.58 -3.45 15.91
N ALA A 115 1.73 -2.17 15.55
CA ALA A 115 1.75 -1.75 14.16
C ALA A 115 2.91 -2.40 13.39
N PRO A 116 2.71 -2.85 12.14
CA PRO A 116 3.80 -3.44 11.36
C PRO A 116 4.88 -2.39 11.04
N GLN A 117 6.15 -2.80 11.03
CA GLN A 117 7.24 -1.90 10.61
C GLN A 117 7.24 -1.66 9.09
N SER A 118 6.90 -2.69 8.30
CA SER A 118 6.71 -2.60 6.85
C SER A 118 5.32 -3.10 6.48
N TYR A 119 5.10 -4.40 6.66
CA TYR A 119 3.79 -5.04 6.53
C TYR A 119 3.73 -6.34 7.35
N LEU A 120 2.52 -6.85 7.58
CA LEU A 120 2.26 -8.21 8.07
C LEU A 120 1.15 -8.85 7.25
N TYR A 121 1.10 -10.19 7.15
CA TYR A 121 -0.02 -10.88 6.51
C TYR A 121 -1.11 -11.17 7.55
N LEU A 122 -2.34 -10.71 7.30
CA LEU A 122 -3.45 -10.88 8.25
C LEU A 122 -3.83 -12.35 8.46
N ASP A 123 -3.53 -13.24 7.53
CA ASP A 123 -3.78 -14.67 7.68
C ASP A 123 -2.99 -15.30 8.83
N ASN A 124 -1.88 -14.70 9.23
CA ASN A 124 -1.10 -15.12 10.39
C ASN A 124 -1.67 -14.59 11.73
N TYR A 125 -2.68 -13.71 11.68
CA TYR A 125 -3.25 -13.03 12.84
C TYR A 125 -4.78 -13.09 12.78
N SER A 126 -5.33 -14.26 13.05
CA SER A 126 -6.77 -14.54 12.88
C SER A 126 -7.68 -13.59 13.69
N GLU A 127 -7.30 -13.22 14.91
CA GLU A 127 -8.04 -12.25 15.73
C GLU A 127 -7.99 -10.85 15.13
N LEU A 128 -6.80 -10.38 14.75
CA LEU A 128 -6.64 -9.09 14.08
C LEU A 128 -7.44 -9.01 12.78
N LYS A 129 -7.39 -10.09 11.97
CA LYS A 129 -8.15 -10.20 10.74
C LYS A 129 -9.65 -10.09 11.02
N LYS A 130 -10.19 -10.89 11.93
CA LYS A 130 -11.62 -10.82 12.31
C LYS A 130 -11.99 -9.43 12.81
N PHE A 131 -11.16 -8.84 13.67
CA PHE A 131 -11.41 -7.50 14.22
C PHE A 131 -11.48 -6.44 13.12
N ILE A 132 -10.49 -6.39 12.22
CA ILE A 132 -10.49 -5.43 11.11
C ILE A 132 -11.76 -5.60 10.26
N TYR A 133 -12.05 -6.83 9.80
CA TYR A 133 -13.19 -7.07 8.90
C TYR A 133 -14.54 -6.71 9.52
N ASN A 134 -14.72 -6.93 10.82
CA ASN A 134 -15.95 -6.59 11.52
C ASN A 134 -16.14 -5.07 11.75
N ASN A 135 -15.06 -4.29 11.66
CA ASN A 135 -15.08 -2.84 11.96
C ASN A 135 -14.84 -1.97 10.72
N ILE A 136 -14.81 -2.54 9.51
CA ILE A 136 -14.71 -1.75 8.27
C ILE A 136 -16.02 -0.99 8.04
N VAL A 137 -15.90 0.33 7.99
CA VAL A 137 -16.96 1.23 7.52
C VAL A 137 -16.38 2.08 6.40
N LEU A 138 -16.95 2.00 5.20
CA LEU A 138 -16.45 2.75 4.04
C LEU A 138 -16.65 4.27 4.24
N ASP A 139 -15.64 5.05 3.86
CA ASP A 139 -15.69 6.52 3.92
C ASP A 139 -15.67 7.12 2.50
N GLY A 140 -16.87 7.34 1.96
CA GLY A 140 -17.06 7.85 0.60
C GLY A 140 -16.72 6.84 -0.50
N ASP A 141 -16.64 7.35 -1.72
CA ASP A 141 -16.44 6.54 -2.92
C ASP A 141 -14.98 6.11 -3.11
N ILE A 142 -14.82 5.01 -3.84
CA ILE A 142 -13.51 4.52 -4.28
C ILE A 142 -12.87 5.51 -5.26
N ILE A 143 -11.60 5.84 -5.04
CA ILE A 143 -10.80 6.66 -5.93
C ILE A 143 -10.05 5.72 -6.88
N ILE A 144 -10.30 5.83 -8.19
CA ILE A 144 -9.67 5.00 -9.23
C ILE A 144 -8.70 5.87 -10.02
N ASN A 145 -7.46 5.42 -10.14
CA ASN A 145 -6.41 6.13 -10.86
C ASN A 145 -6.38 5.75 -12.35
N ASN A 146 -6.11 6.72 -13.22
CA ASN A 146 -5.72 6.45 -14.61
C ASN A 146 -4.21 6.13 -14.67
N LEU A 147 -3.87 4.95 -15.19
CA LEU A 147 -2.49 4.44 -15.27
C LEU A 147 -1.89 4.49 -16.70
N GLU A 148 -2.64 4.97 -17.71
CA GLU A 148 -2.26 4.93 -19.14
C GLU A 148 -0.94 5.66 -19.47
N LYS A 149 -0.48 6.57 -18.61
CA LYS A 149 0.74 7.38 -18.82
C LYS A 149 1.69 7.32 -17.62
N LEU A 150 1.66 6.21 -16.89
CA LEU A 150 2.49 6.05 -15.70
C LEU A 150 3.99 5.93 -16.06
N PHE A 151 4.30 5.10 -17.05
CA PHE A 151 5.67 4.81 -17.46
C PHE A 151 6.06 5.53 -18.76
N PRO A 152 7.33 5.93 -18.90
CA PRO A 152 8.39 5.92 -17.88
C PRO A 152 8.36 7.15 -16.95
N ASP A 153 7.41 8.07 -17.17
CA ASP A 153 7.45 9.41 -16.59
C ASP A 153 7.42 9.41 -15.07
N LYS A 154 6.57 8.61 -14.42
CA LYS A 154 6.40 8.61 -12.96
C LYS A 154 7.32 7.61 -12.22
N LEU A 155 8.05 6.75 -12.95
CA LEU A 155 8.89 5.69 -12.39
C LEU A 155 10.17 6.23 -11.74
N CYS A 156 10.37 6.12 -10.44
CA CYS A 156 11.56 6.62 -9.74
C CYS A 156 11.75 8.15 -9.91
N ARG A 157 10.68 8.95 -9.66
CA ARG A 157 10.76 10.42 -9.52
C ARG A 157 10.91 10.83 -8.06
#